data_AF-A0A5B9Y2S5-F1
#
_entry.id   AF-A0A5B9Y2S5-F1
#
_cell.length_a   1.000
_cell.length_b   1.000
_cell.length_c   1.000
_cell.angle_alpha   90.00
_cell.angle_beta   90.00
_cell.angle_gamma   90.00
#
_symmetry.space_group_name_H-M   'P 1'
#
loop_
_entity.id
_entity.type
_entity.pdbx_description
1 polymer ?
#
loop_
_entity_poly.entity_id
_entity_poly.type
_entity_poly.pdbx_seq_one_letter_code
_entity_poly.pdbx_strand_id
1 'polypeptide(L)'
;MKRWIFKKMVVINKDINSIVFQHLTKKITLQDKEGNFEWEIKKVQDKPSFQESELDPSLFNFLKNKNLILELEEPIHLNARYEKNYPFFQEAIRDNYSINEFITSIENEIILILGCGGLGTVVLDCMLRAGFKKFILIDGDKIEISNLNRQLFLVIKEQIIIK
;
A
#
# COMPACT_ATOMS: atom_id res chain seq x y z
N MET A 1 15.84 12.40 8.76
CA MET A 1 16.18 11.13 9.43
C MET A 1 15.47 10.00 8.69
N LYS A 2 16.17 8.90 8.39
CA LYS A 2 15.58 7.75 7.70
C LYS A 2 14.55 7.06 8.59
N ARG A 3 13.40 6.71 8.03
CA ARG A 3 12.35 5.96 8.73
C ARG A 3 12.26 4.57 8.14
N TRP A 4 11.85 3.61 8.95
CA TRP A 4 11.71 2.20 8.57
C TRP A 4 10.33 1.70 8.94
N ILE A 5 9.79 0.78 8.15
CA ILE A 5 8.56 0.04 8.46
C ILE A 5 8.82 -1.46 8.47
N PHE A 6 7.97 -2.19 9.17
CA PHE A 6 7.93 -3.65 9.07
C PHE A 6 7.10 -4.04 7.84
N LYS A 7 7.65 -4.89 6.95
CA LYS A 7 6.94 -5.36 5.74
C LYS A 7 5.74 -6.27 6.07
N LYS A 8 5.69 -6.86 7.27
CA LYS A 8 4.67 -7.82 7.72
C LYS A 8 4.47 -7.69 9.23
N MET A 9 3.52 -8.42 9.82
CA MET A 9 3.39 -8.51 11.27
C MET A 9 4.62 -9.22 11.86
N VAL A 10 5.59 -8.43 12.32
CA VAL A 10 6.82 -8.89 12.97
C VAL A 10 6.63 -8.74 14.47
N VAL A 11 6.80 -9.83 15.22
CA VAL A 11 6.85 -9.80 16.68
C VAL A 11 8.31 -9.93 17.10
N ILE A 12 8.81 -8.86 17.71
CA ILE A 12 10.19 -8.77 18.18
C ILE A 12 10.17 -8.90 19.70
N ASN A 13 11.01 -9.79 20.25
CA ASN A 13 11.27 -9.88 21.68
C ASN A 13 12.58 -9.14 22.01
N LYS A 14 12.54 -8.25 23.00
CA LYS A 14 13.69 -7.48 23.47
C LYS A 14 14.67 -8.29 24.32
N ASP A 15 14.22 -9.40 24.90
CA ASP A 15 15.07 -10.34 25.61
C ASP A 15 15.62 -11.36 24.60
N ILE A 16 16.88 -11.09 24.23
CA ILE A 16 17.67 -11.70 23.18
C ILE A 16 17.52 -13.22 23.15
N ASN A 17 16.85 -13.72 22.10
CA ASN A 17 17.12 -14.97 21.36
C ASN A 17 15.94 -15.46 20.51
N SER A 18 14.78 -14.79 20.53
CA SER A 18 13.62 -15.20 19.74
C SER A 18 13.01 -14.05 18.95
N ILE A 19 12.89 -14.22 17.63
CA ILE A 19 12.07 -13.37 16.77
C ILE A 19 10.96 -14.25 16.22
N VAL A 20 9.70 -13.84 16.43
CA VAL A 20 8.54 -14.60 15.96
C VAL A 20 7.97 -13.90 14.73
N PHE A 21 8.02 -14.61 13.61
CA PHE A 21 7.40 -14.17 12.36
C PHE A 21 6.02 -14.77 12.23
N GLN A 22 4.99 -13.93 12.15
CA GLN A 22 3.69 -14.38 11.66
C GLN A 22 3.56 -14.03 10.18
N HIS A 23 3.98 -14.96 9.33
CA HIS A 23 3.45 -15.00 7.97
C HIS A 23 2.01 -15.55 8.07
N LEU A 24 1.04 -14.95 7.39
CA LEU A 24 -0.37 -15.40 7.40
C LEU A 24 -0.55 -16.89 7.04
N THR A 25 0.50 -17.54 6.52
CA THR A 25 0.52 -18.98 6.18
C THR A 25 1.54 -19.82 6.96
N LYS A 26 2.50 -19.24 7.69
CA LYS A 26 3.53 -19.96 8.48
C LYS A 26 3.98 -19.17 9.69
N LYS A 27 3.88 -19.77 10.87
CA LYS A 27 4.53 -19.29 12.11
C LYS A 27 5.97 -19.78 12.11
N ILE A 28 6.94 -18.87 12.10
CA ILE A 28 8.35 -19.21 12.32
C ILE A 28 8.69 -18.75 13.73
N THR A 29 8.98 -19.72 14.60
CA THR A 29 9.42 -19.48 15.97
C THR A 29 10.91 -19.81 16.02
N LEU A 30 11.76 -18.82 16.25
CA LEU A 30 13.14 -19.07 16.68
C LEU A 30 13.09 -19.16 18.21
N GLN A 31 13.45 -20.32 18.77
CA GLN A 31 13.53 -20.56 20.22
C GLN A 31 14.99 -20.74 20.59
N ASP A 32 15.43 -20.16 21.71
CA ASP A 32 16.54 -20.77 22.44
C ASP A 32 16.06 -21.96 23.28
N LYS A 33 16.99 -22.57 24.01
CA LYS A 33 16.81 -23.82 24.74
C LYS A 33 15.78 -23.76 25.87
N GLU A 34 15.31 -22.58 26.31
CA GLU A 34 14.63 -22.41 27.61
C GLU A 34 13.16 -21.95 27.53
N GLY A 35 12.64 -21.63 26.35
CA GLY A 35 11.21 -21.81 26.02
C GLY A 35 10.13 -20.97 26.74
N ASN A 36 10.46 -19.89 27.48
CA ASN A 36 9.46 -19.07 28.20
C ASN A 36 9.07 -17.80 27.42
N PHE A 37 7.77 -17.47 27.34
CA PHE A 37 7.22 -16.41 26.50
C PHE A 37 6.21 -15.53 27.24
N GLU A 38 6.44 -14.21 27.30
CA GLU A 38 5.39 -13.24 27.60
C GLU A 38 5.78 -11.81 27.17
N TRP A 39 4.94 -11.18 26.32
CA TRP A 39 4.87 -9.75 25.95
C TRP A 39 5.94 -9.08 25.02
N GLU A 40 5.56 -8.74 23.77
CA GLU A 40 5.85 -7.42 23.14
C GLU A 40 5.10 -7.12 21.81
N ILE A 41 4.07 -7.89 21.44
CA ILE A 41 3.28 -7.69 20.20
C ILE A 41 2.58 -6.31 20.15
N LYS A 42 2.27 -5.71 21.31
CA LYS A 42 1.45 -4.50 21.40
C LYS A 42 2.14 -3.22 20.92
N LYS A 43 3.47 -3.10 20.95
CA LYS A 43 4.15 -1.83 20.56
C LYS A 43 4.33 -1.64 19.05
N VAL A 44 4.40 -2.72 18.28
CA VAL A 44 4.59 -2.65 16.82
C VAL A 44 3.29 -2.26 16.10
N GLN A 45 2.13 -2.56 16.69
CA GLN A 45 0.83 -2.16 16.11
C GLN A 45 0.59 -0.64 16.14
N ASP A 46 1.12 0.07 17.14
CA ASP A 46 0.79 1.49 17.37
C ASP A 46 1.75 2.48 16.71
N LYS A 47 2.92 2.04 16.25
CA LYS A 47 3.87 2.87 15.49
C LYS A 47 4.10 2.26 14.10
N PRO A 48 3.50 2.82 13.03
CA PRO A 48 3.66 2.29 11.68
C PRO A 48 5.09 2.41 11.15
N SER A 49 5.94 3.24 11.78
CA SER A 49 7.35 3.42 11.42
C SER A 49 8.24 3.70 12.64
N PHE A 50 9.54 3.41 12.50
CA PHE A 50 10.57 3.60 13.52
C PHE A 50 11.88 4.15 12.91
N GLN A 51 12.77 4.67 13.74
CA GLN A 51 14.14 5.06 13.39
C GLN A 51 15.10 3.90 13.69
N GLU A 52 16.20 3.79 12.93
CA GLU A 52 17.21 2.74 13.12
C GLU A 52 17.73 2.67 14.57
N SER A 53 17.91 3.83 15.22
CA SER A 53 18.34 3.94 16.63
C SER A 53 17.34 3.41 17.65
N GLU A 54 16.09 3.15 17.26
CA GLU A 54 15.07 2.58 18.15
C GLU A 54 15.21 1.04 18.27
N LEU A 55 16.07 0.39 17.47
CA LEU A 55 16.33 -1.05 17.52
C LEU A 55 17.79 -1.36 17.87
N ASP A 56 18.01 -2.54 18.45
CA ASP A 56 19.35 -3.10 18.61
C ASP A 56 20.02 -3.31 17.22
N PRO A 57 21.32 -2.97 17.04
CA PRO A 57 22.00 -3.10 15.75
C PRO A 57 22.02 -4.52 15.18
N SER A 58 22.12 -5.56 16.02
CA SER A 58 22.14 -6.95 15.55
C SER A 58 20.78 -7.36 15.01
N LEU A 59 19.70 -6.96 15.70
CA LEU A 59 18.32 -7.17 15.28
C LEU A 59 18.00 -6.41 13.99
N PHE A 60 18.39 -5.13 13.90
CA PHE A 60 18.17 -4.32 12.70
C PHE A 60 18.82 -4.97 11.46
N ASN A 61 20.08 -5.38 11.58
CA ASN A 61 20.80 -6.06 10.50
C ASN A 61 20.16 -7.40 10.14
N PHE A 62 19.70 -8.18 11.12
CA PHE A 62 18.97 -9.41 10.87
C PHE A 62 17.69 -9.17 10.07
N LEU A 63 16.86 -8.21 10.50
CA LEU A 63 15.61 -7.87 9.83
C LEU A 63 15.85 -7.36 8.41
N LYS A 64 16.87 -6.52 8.21
CA LYS A 64 17.28 -6.02 6.90
C LYS A 64 17.74 -7.14 5.98
N ASN A 65 18.63 -8.02 6.46
CA ASN A 65 19.16 -9.15 5.68
C ASN A 65 18.08 -10.17 5.29
N LYS A 66 17.01 -10.28 6.08
CA LYS A 66 15.87 -11.15 5.81
C LYS A 66 14.75 -10.45 5.01
N ASN A 67 14.96 -9.21 4.59
CA ASN A 67 13.98 -8.40 3.85
C ASN A 67 12.64 -8.24 4.61
N LEU A 68 12.70 -7.99 5.92
CA LEU A 68 11.55 -7.91 6.82
C LEU A 68 11.21 -6.48 7.24
N ILE A 69 12.15 -5.57 7.05
CA ILE A 69 11.98 -4.13 7.22
C ILE A 69 12.30 -3.43 5.92
N LEU A 70 11.70 -2.26 5.72
CA LEU A 70 11.83 -1.44 4.53
C LEU A 70 12.17 -0.02 4.95
N GLU A 71 13.19 0.57 4.33
CA GLU A 71 13.46 1.99 4.49
C GLU A 71 12.35 2.76 3.77
N LEU A 72 11.61 3.61 4.48
CA LEU A 72 10.66 4.52 3.86
C LEU A 72 11.44 5.60 3.10
N GLU A 73 11.36 5.57 1.79
CA GLU A 73 11.78 6.66 0.92
C GLU A 73 10.64 7.68 0.82
N GLU A 74 10.82 8.91 1.28
CA GLU A 74 9.81 9.95 1.02
C GLU A 74 9.81 10.30 -0.47
N PRO A 75 8.68 10.21 -1.19
CA PRO A 75 8.59 10.67 -2.57
C PRO A 75 9.04 12.12 -2.74
N ILE A 76 9.82 12.39 -3.79
CA ILE A 76 10.35 13.73 -4.10
C ILE A 76 9.21 14.70 -4.46
N HIS A 77 8.13 14.16 -5.05
CA HIS A 77 6.94 14.90 -5.47
C HIS A 77 5.67 14.23 -4.95
N LEU A 78 5.46 14.35 -3.65
CA LEU A 78 4.28 13.77 -3.01
C LEU A 78 3.06 14.66 -3.24
N ASN A 79 2.19 14.27 -4.16
CA ASN A 79 0.81 14.73 -4.10
C ASN A 79 0.17 14.02 -2.89
N ALA A 80 -0.32 14.79 -1.92
CA ALA A 80 -1.01 14.29 -0.72
C ALA A 80 -2.12 13.26 -1.05
N ARG A 81 -2.66 13.29 -2.27
CA ARG A 81 -3.61 12.30 -2.80
C ARG A 81 -3.12 10.85 -2.68
N TYR A 82 -1.82 10.58 -2.82
CA TYR A 82 -1.28 9.21 -2.91
C TYR A 82 -0.52 8.74 -1.67
N GLU A 83 -0.38 9.61 -0.66
CA GLU A 83 0.38 9.36 0.57
C GLU A 83 -0.04 8.07 1.28
N LYS A 84 -1.34 7.77 1.27
CA LYS A 84 -1.88 6.56 1.93
C LYS A 84 -1.63 5.27 1.15
N ASN A 85 -1.44 5.35 -0.15
CA ASN A 85 -1.18 4.17 -0.99
C ASN A 85 0.31 3.81 -1.00
N TYR A 86 1.18 4.76 -0.66
CA TYR A 86 2.62 4.60 -0.71
C TYR A 86 3.13 3.39 0.09
N PRO A 87 2.78 3.18 1.37
CA PRO A 87 3.28 2.04 2.12
C PRO A 87 2.95 0.70 1.47
N PHE A 88 1.74 0.60 0.89
CA PHE A 88 1.30 -0.58 0.15
C PHE A 88 2.12 -0.79 -1.12
N PHE A 89 2.34 0.26 -1.92
CA PHE A 89 3.17 0.13 -3.13
C PHE A 89 4.60 -0.22 -2.78
N GLN A 90 5.20 0.40 -1.77
CA GLN A 90 6.57 0.12 -1.39
C GLN A 90 6.77 -1.32 -0.88
N GLU A 91 5.75 -1.92 -0.26
CA GLU A 91 5.75 -3.34 0.07
C GLU A 91 5.59 -4.24 -1.17
N ALA A 92 4.71 -3.85 -2.10
CA ALA A 92 4.37 -4.64 -3.29
C ALA A 92 5.42 -4.53 -4.42
N ILE A 93 6.15 -3.43 -4.48
CA ILE A 93 7.23 -3.20 -5.44
C ILE A 93 8.33 -4.22 -5.16
N ARG A 94 8.66 -5.00 -6.21
CA ARG A 94 9.82 -5.89 -6.20
C ARG A 94 11.10 -5.07 -6.12
N ASP A 95 12.16 -5.68 -5.61
CA ASP A 95 13.45 -5.03 -5.27
C ASP A 95 14.15 -4.22 -6.42
N ASN A 96 13.55 -4.13 -7.62
CA ASN A 96 14.10 -3.46 -8.80
C ASN A 96 13.56 -2.05 -9.08
N TYR A 97 12.64 -1.51 -8.27
CA TYR A 97 12.16 -0.13 -8.43
C TYR A 97 12.24 0.63 -7.10
N SER A 98 12.74 1.86 -7.13
CA SER A 98 12.45 2.84 -6.07
C SER A 98 10.97 3.23 -6.13
N ILE A 99 10.45 3.78 -5.03
CA ILE A 99 9.05 4.25 -5.04
C ILE A 99 8.84 5.38 -6.04
N ASN A 100 9.81 6.27 -6.18
CA ASN A 100 9.73 7.40 -7.10
C ASN A 100 9.69 6.93 -8.55
N GLU A 101 10.49 5.93 -8.92
CA GLU A 101 10.46 5.33 -10.26
C GLU A 101 9.12 4.65 -10.52
N PHE A 102 8.59 3.91 -9.54
CA PHE A 102 7.29 3.27 -9.68
C PHE A 102 6.15 4.27 -9.88
N ILE A 103 6.07 5.31 -9.02
CA ILE A 103 5.04 6.36 -9.15
C ILE A 103 5.17 7.07 -10.49
N THR A 104 6.40 7.44 -10.88
CA THR A 104 6.66 8.09 -12.17
C THR A 104 6.26 7.19 -13.34
N SER A 105 6.47 5.88 -13.23
CA SER A 105 6.04 4.90 -14.23
C SER A 105 4.52 4.90 -14.38
N ILE A 106 3.76 4.66 -13.31
CA ILE A 106 2.29 4.56 -13.38
C ILE A 106 1.63 5.87 -13.82
N GLU A 107 2.21 7.03 -13.47
CA GLU A 107 1.72 8.33 -13.92
C GLU A 107 1.92 8.54 -15.42
N ASN A 108 2.94 7.90 -16.00
CA ASN A 108 3.28 8.03 -17.41
C ASN A 108 2.61 7.03 -18.32
N GLU A 109 2.19 5.87 -17.79
CA GLU A 109 1.45 4.85 -18.50
C GLU A 109 0.13 5.38 -19.08
N ILE A 110 -0.23 4.91 -20.28
CA ILE A 110 -1.49 5.21 -20.94
C ILE A 110 -2.37 3.96 -20.90
N ILE A 111 -3.50 4.05 -20.21
CA ILE A 111 -4.42 2.92 -20.05
C ILE A 111 -5.60 3.06 -21.02
N LEU A 112 -5.80 2.04 -21.86
CA LEU A 112 -6.99 1.92 -22.69
C LEU A 112 -8.08 1.14 -21.94
N ILE A 113 -9.26 1.75 -21.78
CA ILE A 113 -10.46 1.09 -21.25
C ILE A 113 -11.49 0.98 -22.38
N LEU A 114 -11.79 -0.25 -22.77
CA LEU A 114 -12.85 -0.59 -23.73
C LEU A 114 -14.12 -0.98 -22.98
N GLY A 115 -15.13 -0.12 -23.04
CA GLY A 115 -16.38 -0.22 -22.29
C GLY A 115 -16.31 0.50 -20.95
N CYS A 116 -17.13 1.54 -20.79
CA CYS A 116 -17.28 2.35 -19.60
C CYS A 116 -18.64 2.11 -18.92
N GLY A 117 -19.15 0.89 -19.01
CA GLY A 117 -20.28 0.40 -18.24
C GLY A 117 -19.96 0.20 -16.75
N GLY A 118 -20.76 -0.62 -16.06
CA GLY A 118 -20.63 -0.80 -14.60
C GLY A 118 -19.21 -1.17 -14.16
N LEU A 119 -18.60 -2.18 -14.79
CA LEU A 119 -17.23 -2.58 -14.48
C LEU A 119 -16.18 -1.53 -14.90
N GLY A 120 -16.33 -0.98 -16.11
CA GLY A 120 -15.38 0.00 -16.65
C GLY A 120 -15.24 1.22 -15.75
N THR A 121 -16.36 1.75 -15.24
CA THR A 121 -16.33 2.88 -14.29
C THR A 121 -15.67 2.53 -12.96
N VAL A 122 -15.87 1.31 -12.44
CA VAL A 122 -15.23 0.85 -11.19
C VAL A 122 -13.71 0.72 -11.39
N VAL A 123 -13.27 0.08 -12.47
CA VAL A 123 -11.85 -0.09 -12.78
C VAL A 123 -11.18 1.28 -12.96
N LEU A 124 -11.81 2.19 -13.70
CA LEU A 124 -11.32 3.54 -13.89
C LEU A 124 -11.20 4.30 -12.56
N ASP A 125 -12.20 4.24 -11.66
CA ASP A 125 -12.12 4.87 -10.34
C ASP A 125 -10.97 4.30 -9.48
N CYS A 126 -10.79 2.97 -9.46
CA CYS A 126 -9.68 2.36 -8.76
C CYS A 126 -8.31 2.83 -9.30
N MET A 127 -8.14 2.87 -10.63
CA MET A 127 -6.88 3.28 -11.25
C MET A 127 -6.59 4.78 -11.02
N LEU A 128 -7.60 5.64 -11.09
CA LEU A 128 -7.47 7.07 -10.76
C LEU A 128 -7.02 7.28 -9.31
N ARG A 129 -7.57 6.50 -8.37
CA ARG A 129 -7.19 6.54 -6.95
C ARG A 129 -5.79 5.96 -6.71
N ALA A 130 -5.38 4.97 -7.50
CA ALA A 130 -4.06 4.35 -7.42
C ALA A 130 -2.92 5.29 -7.92
N GLY A 131 -3.23 6.25 -8.79
CA GLY A 131 -2.26 7.25 -9.26
C GLY A 131 -2.05 7.33 -10.77
N PHE A 132 -2.73 6.50 -11.54
CA PHE A 132 -2.70 6.59 -13.00
C PHE A 132 -3.35 7.89 -13.48
N LYS A 133 -2.75 8.54 -14.49
CA LYS A 133 -3.16 9.87 -14.95
C LYS A 133 -3.66 9.90 -16.40
N LYS A 134 -3.26 8.94 -17.23
CA LYS A 134 -3.55 8.98 -18.67
C LYS A 134 -4.43 7.81 -19.06
N PHE A 135 -5.61 8.12 -19.60
CA PHE A 135 -6.60 7.13 -20.00
C PHE A 135 -7.12 7.44 -21.40
N ILE A 136 -7.37 6.39 -22.16
CA ILE A 136 -8.17 6.42 -23.38
C ILE A 136 -9.43 5.61 -23.08
N LEU A 137 -10.59 6.26 -23.14
CA LEU A 137 -11.87 5.64 -22.84
C LEU A 137 -12.64 5.48 -24.15
N ILE A 138 -13.07 4.26 -24.46
CA ILE A 138 -13.89 3.96 -25.63
C ILE A 138 -15.17 3.29 -25.15
N ASP A 139 -16.30 3.96 -25.35
CA ASP A 139 -17.62 3.40 -25.12
C ASP A 139 -18.57 3.86 -26.23
N GLY A 140 -19.39 2.94 -26.74
CA GLY A 140 -20.37 3.20 -27.78
C GLY A 140 -21.80 3.39 -27.23
N ASP A 141 -22.01 3.13 -25.94
CA ASP A 141 -23.34 3.12 -25.34
C ASP A 141 -23.83 4.54 -25.03
N LYS A 142 -25.15 4.71 -25.04
CA LYS A 142 -25.81 5.92 -24.56
C LYS A 142 -26.12 5.77 -23.07
N ILE A 143 -25.96 6.86 -22.33
CA ILE A 143 -26.30 6.91 -20.91
C ILE A 143 -27.82 6.82 -20.74
N GLU A 144 -28.26 5.87 -19.92
CA GLU A 144 -29.65 5.69 -19.50
C GLU A 144 -29.81 5.88 -17.99
N ILE A 145 -31.01 6.24 -17.54
CA ILE A 145 -31.35 6.35 -16.11
C ILE A 145 -31.06 5.03 -15.37
N SER A 146 -31.32 3.90 -16.02
CA SER A 146 -31.06 2.56 -15.48
C SER A 146 -29.57 2.32 -15.17
N ASN A 147 -28.65 3.13 -15.70
CA ASN A 147 -27.20 2.96 -15.53
C ASN A 147 -26.68 3.58 -14.23
N LEU A 148 -27.40 4.54 -13.65
CA LEU A 148 -27.02 5.26 -12.43
C LEU A 148 -26.79 4.33 -11.22
N ASN A 149 -27.42 3.16 -11.21
CA ASN A 149 -27.27 2.19 -10.12
C ASN A 149 -25.91 1.47 -10.12
N ARG A 150 -25.12 1.55 -11.19
CA ARG A 150 -23.88 0.76 -11.35
C ARG A 150 -22.71 1.48 -12.00
N GLN A 151 -22.95 2.61 -12.68
CA GLN A 151 -21.88 3.40 -13.30
C GLN A 151 -21.49 4.56 -12.40
N LEU A 152 -20.29 4.49 -11.81
CA LEU A 152 -19.89 5.38 -10.69
C LEU A 152 -19.80 6.87 -11.04
N PHE A 153 -19.58 7.21 -12.31
CA PHE A 153 -19.35 8.60 -12.74
C PHE A 153 -20.62 9.30 -13.23
N LEU A 154 -21.75 8.61 -13.28
CA LEU A 154 -23.01 9.19 -13.73
C LEU A 154 -23.72 9.89 -12.58
N VAL A 155 -24.15 11.12 -12.82
CA VAL A 155 -24.97 11.90 -11.90
C VAL A 155 -26.15 12.48 -12.65
N ILE A 156 -27.31 12.58 -11.99
CA ILE A 156 -28.45 13.32 -12.53
C ILE A 156 -28.12 14.80 -12.41
N LYS A 157 -28.17 15.53 -13.52
CA LYS A 157 -28.21 16.99 -13.47
C LYS A 157 -29.67 17.41 -13.30
N GLU A 158 -30.03 17.92 -12.12
CA GLU A 158 -31.29 18.62 -11.97
C GLU A 158 -31.25 19.91 -12.80
N GLN A 159 -32.19 20.08 -13.73
CA GLN A 159 -32.50 21.40 -14.25
C GLN A 159 -33.34 22.11 -13.19
N ILE A 160 -32.74 23.02 -12.43
CA ILE A 160 -33.51 23.97 -11.63
C ILE A 160 -34.26 24.87 -12.61
N ILE A 161 -35.52 24.54 -12.89
CA ILE A 161 -36.44 25.44 -13.57
C ILE A 161 -36.92 26.43 -12.51
N ILE A 162 -36.28 27.60 -12.44
CA ILE A 162 -36.83 28.74 -11.71
C ILE A 162 -38.08 29.16 -12.48
N LYS A 163 -39.26 28.82 -11.96
CA LYS A 163 -40.55 29.37 -12.41
C LYS A 163 -40.79 30.72 -11.76
#